data_AF-A0A8T0SMN3-F1
#
_entry.id   AF-A0A8T0SMN3-F1
#
_cell.length_a   1.000
_cell.length_b   1.000
_cell.length_c   1.000
_cell.angle_alpha   90.00
_cell.angle_beta   90.00
_cell.angle_gamma   90.00
#
_symmetry.space_group_name_H-M   'P 1'
#
loop_
_entity.id
_entity.type
_entity.pdbx_description
1 polymer ?
#
loop_
_entity_poly.entity_id
_entity_poly.type
_entity_poly.pdbx_seq_one_letter_code
_entity_poly.pdbx_strand_id
1 'polypeptide(L)'
;MPGSRMQEVVRMLPIFLHAVQNLRHTFNELSQVIPVAPHRDVKTYVEKAVQSGPFPVVLIPGGSLKERYDAFSASRAALCTSGTAVMELTLAKLPCVVAYQAHFITECLIHLRKKINFISLPNILLNSPVVPEVLFRACTAKNLATKLSKVISNDDVRQMQVESAGQVFQVLYEPIKKRGALFVEELGLSSNVLSPSMIAALTVLYTDKHQNIVYRN
;
A
#
# COMPACT_ATOMS: atom_id res chain seq x y z
N MET A 1 -1.28 -6.97 -4.15
CA MET A 1 -1.62 -5.82 -5.03
C MET A 1 -0.36 -5.35 -5.77
N PRO A 2 -0.09 -5.86 -6.98
CA PRO A 2 1.19 -5.69 -7.69
C PRO A 2 1.40 -4.31 -8.34
N GLY A 3 0.42 -3.40 -8.25
CA GLY A 3 0.47 -2.08 -8.86
C GLY A 3 -0.65 -1.87 -9.88
N SER A 4 -0.79 -0.64 -10.37
CA SER A 4 -1.79 -0.27 -11.37
C SER A 4 -1.20 -0.01 -12.76
N ARG A 5 0.12 0.25 -12.82
CA ARG A 5 0.84 0.54 -14.06
C ARG A 5 1.57 -0.70 -14.55
N MET A 6 1.56 -0.92 -15.86
CA MET A 6 2.17 -2.10 -16.46
C MET A 6 3.65 -2.30 -16.05
N GLN A 7 4.45 -1.24 -16.08
CA GLN A 7 5.87 -1.30 -15.70
C GLN A 7 6.08 -1.70 -14.23
N GLU A 8 5.18 -1.27 -13.35
CA GLU A 8 5.20 -1.63 -11.93
C GLU A 8 4.83 -3.09 -11.74
N VAL A 9 3.75 -3.54 -12.39
CA VAL A 9 3.27 -4.92 -12.31
C VAL A 9 4.30 -5.90 -12.85
N VAL A 10 4.88 -5.63 -14.02
CA VAL A 10 5.93 -6.48 -14.64
C VAL A 10 7.14 -6.64 -13.71
N ARG A 11 7.47 -5.62 -12.93
CA ARG A 11 8.59 -5.67 -11.99
C ARG A 11 8.23 -6.35 -10.67
N MET A 12 7.09 -6.00 -10.09
CA MET A 12 6.74 -6.37 -8.72
C MET A 12 6.05 -7.72 -8.63
N LEU A 13 5.18 -8.07 -9.60
CA LEU A 13 4.42 -9.32 -9.55
C LEU A 13 5.32 -10.56 -9.47
N PRO A 14 6.38 -10.71 -10.28
CA PRO A 14 7.28 -11.87 -10.15
C PRO A 14 7.91 -11.96 -8.76
N ILE A 15 8.30 -10.83 -8.17
CA ILE A 15 8.90 -10.81 -6.82
C ILE A 15 7.86 -11.25 -5.77
N PHE A 16 6.61 -10.81 -5.91
CA PHE A 16 5.53 -11.21 -5.00
C PHE A 16 5.22 -12.70 -5.09
N LEU A 17 5.11 -13.23 -6.31
CA LEU A 17 4.85 -14.67 -6.52
C LEU A 17 5.96 -15.52 -5.92
N HIS A 18 7.23 -15.15 -6.14
CA HIS A 18 8.37 -15.84 -5.50
C HIS A 18 8.38 -15.68 -3.98
N ALA A 19 7.99 -14.52 -3.44
CA ALA A 19 7.89 -14.31 -2.00
C ALA A 19 6.86 -15.25 -1.38
N VAL A 20 5.67 -15.37 -1.99
CA VAL A 20 4.64 -16.31 -1.54
C VAL A 20 5.09 -17.77 -1.72
N GLN A 21 5.85 -18.08 -2.78
CA GLN A 21 6.44 -19.41 -2.96
C GLN A 21 7.42 -19.78 -1.84
N ASN A 22 8.23 -18.83 -1.37
CA ASN A 22 9.14 -19.05 -0.24
C ASN A 22 8.41 -19.33 1.08
N LEU A 23 7.11 -18.98 1.19
CA LEU A 23 6.30 -19.20 2.38
C LEU A 23 5.66 -20.59 2.46
N ARG A 24 5.77 -21.40 1.41
CA ARG A 24 5.16 -22.75 1.33
C ARG A 24 5.55 -23.66 2.46
N HIS A 25 6.81 -23.60 2.86
CA HIS A 25 7.34 -24.45 3.92
C HIS A 25 6.88 -23.99 5.31
N THR A 26 6.39 -22.76 5.44
CA THR A 26 5.91 -22.19 6.69
C THR A 26 4.39 -22.30 6.82
N PHE A 27 3.66 -22.19 5.70
CA PHE A 27 2.21 -22.22 5.68
C PHE A 27 1.73 -23.18 4.59
N ASN A 28 1.13 -24.29 5.02
CA ASN A 28 0.72 -25.38 4.13
C ASN A 28 -0.56 -25.07 3.34
N GLU A 29 -1.40 -24.13 3.82
CA GLU A 29 -2.69 -23.77 3.23
C GLU A 29 -2.75 -22.27 2.91
N LEU A 30 -1.94 -21.82 1.95
CA LEU A 30 -1.98 -20.44 1.46
C LEU A 30 -2.83 -20.32 0.19
N SER A 31 -3.83 -19.45 0.27
CA SER A 31 -4.62 -18.99 -0.87
C SER A 31 -4.25 -17.56 -1.22
N GLN A 32 -4.14 -17.25 -2.50
CA GLN A 32 -3.82 -15.90 -2.97
C GLN A 32 -5.06 -15.23 -3.54
N VAL A 33 -5.27 -13.97 -3.18
CA VAL A 33 -6.27 -13.10 -3.81
C VAL A 33 -5.55 -11.90 -4.39
N ILE A 34 -5.72 -11.66 -5.68
CA ILE A 34 -5.05 -10.56 -6.38
C ILE A 34 -6.10 -9.64 -6.99
N PRO A 35 -6.36 -8.48 -6.36
CA PRO A 35 -7.05 -7.38 -7.01
C PRO A 35 -6.22 -6.85 -8.17
N VAL A 36 -6.83 -6.86 -9.36
CA VAL A 36 -6.21 -6.43 -10.60
C VAL A 36 -6.72 -5.03 -10.96
N ALA A 37 -5.84 -4.13 -11.38
CA ALA A 37 -6.25 -2.80 -11.83
C ALA A 37 -7.12 -2.90 -13.11
N PRO A 38 -8.05 -1.95 -13.36
CA PRO A 38 -8.93 -1.95 -14.52
C PRO A 38 -8.17 -1.53 -15.80
N HIS A 39 -7.14 -2.28 -16.16
CA HIS A 39 -6.31 -2.07 -17.35
C HIS A 39 -6.10 -3.40 -18.06
N ARG A 40 -6.46 -3.47 -19.35
CA ARG A 40 -6.47 -4.72 -20.14
C ARG A 40 -5.13 -5.45 -20.13
N ASP A 41 -4.03 -4.73 -20.39
CA ASP A 41 -2.71 -5.36 -20.47
C ASP A 41 -2.21 -5.87 -19.11
N VAL A 42 -2.50 -5.12 -18.04
CA VAL A 42 -2.20 -5.53 -16.66
C VAL A 42 -2.96 -6.81 -16.33
N LYS A 43 -4.25 -6.87 -16.64
CA LYS A 43 -5.07 -8.07 -16.43
C LYS A 43 -4.51 -9.28 -17.18
N THR A 44 -4.24 -9.10 -18.47
CA THR A 44 -3.69 -10.17 -19.31
C THR A 44 -2.34 -10.68 -18.78
N TYR A 45 -1.48 -9.76 -18.33
CA TYR A 45 -0.18 -10.12 -17.77
C TYR A 45 -0.31 -10.88 -16.45
N VAL A 46 -1.16 -10.39 -15.54
CA VAL A 46 -1.40 -11.05 -14.24
C VAL A 46 -1.98 -12.45 -14.45
N GLU A 47 -2.99 -12.60 -15.31
CA GLU A 47 -3.61 -13.90 -15.64
C GLU A 47 -2.57 -14.91 -16.13
N LYS A 48 -1.71 -14.52 -17.08
CA LYS A 48 -0.64 -15.38 -17.59
C LYS A 48 0.39 -15.74 -16.51
N ALA A 49 0.78 -14.77 -15.67
CA ALA A 49 1.79 -14.98 -14.64
C ALA A 49 1.32 -15.92 -13.52
N VAL A 50 0.01 -15.97 -13.23
CA VAL A 50 -0.53 -16.81 -12.15
C VAL A 50 -0.94 -18.20 -12.61
N GLN A 51 -1.19 -18.41 -13.91
CA GLN A 51 -1.56 -19.72 -14.47
C GLN A 51 -0.49 -20.80 -14.25
N SER A 52 0.80 -20.44 -14.30
CA SER A 52 1.92 -21.33 -13.99
C SER A 52 2.32 -21.30 -12.51
N GLY A 53 1.59 -20.53 -11.70
CA GLY A 53 1.82 -20.35 -10.29
C GLY A 53 1.43 -21.61 -9.51
N PRO A 54 2.19 -21.98 -8.47
CA PRO A 54 1.96 -23.28 -7.87
C PRO A 54 0.87 -23.27 -6.76
N PHE A 55 0.19 -22.13 -6.57
CA PHE A 55 -0.88 -21.94 -5.58
C PHE A 55 -2.20 -21.54 -6.25
N PRO A 56 -3.35 -21.82 -5.61
CA PRO A 56 -4.62 -21.26 -6.06
C PRO A 56 -4.60 -19.74 -5.96
N VAL A 57 -4.96 -19.08 -7.06
CA VAL A 57 -5.08 -17.62 -7.14
C VAL A 57 -6.48 -17.24 -7.56
N VAL A 58 -7.14 -16.42 -6.75
CA VAL A 58 -8.41 -15.77 -7.09
C VAL A 58 -8.10 -14.37 -7.60
N LEU A 59 -8.45 -14.09 -8.85
CA LEU A 59 -8.30 -12.77 -9.45
C LEU A 59 -9.57 -11.96 -9.24
N ILE A 60 -9.45 -10.78 -8.62
CA ILE A 60 -10.57 -9.85 -8.47
C ILE A 60 -10.48 -8.81 -9.60
N PRO A 61 -11.49 -8.72 -10.48
CA PRO A 61 -11.47 -7.81 -11.60
C PRO A 61 -11.46 -6.35 -11.15
N GLY A 62 -10.72 -5.52 -11.88
CA GLY A 62 -10.68 -4.09 -11.63
C GLY A 62 -12.04 -3.42 -11.87
N GLY A 63 -12.37 -2.44 -11.03
CA GLY A 63 -13.63 -1.68 -11.14
C GLY A 63 -14.71 -2.13 -10.17
N SER A 64 -14.63 -3.33 -9.59
CA SER A 64 -15.53 -3.76 -8.53
C SER A 64 -14.99 -3.37 -7.15
N LEU A 65 -15.42 -2.21 -6.66
CA LEU A 65 -14.98 -1.72 -5.35
C LEU A 65 -15.37 -2.67 -4.23
N LYS A 66 -16.60 -3.21 -4.28
CA LYS A 66 -17.15 -4.13 -3.29
C LYS A 66 -16.33 -5.42 -3.21
N GLU A 67 -16.13 -6.12 -4.32
CA GLU A 67 -15.37 -7.38 -4.33
C GLU A 67 -13.93 -7.20 -3.86
N ARG A 68 -13.33 -6.03 -4.14
CA ARG A 68 -12.00 -5.70 -3.64
C ARG A 68 -11.97 -5.60 -2.11
N TYR A 69 -12.95 -4.94 -1.49
CA TYR A 69 -13.04 -4.85 -0.03
C TYR A 69 -13.48 -6.17 0.63
N ASP A 70 -14.31 -6.97 -0.06
CA ASP A 70 -14.63 -8.33 0.37
C ASP A 70 -13.35 -9.19 0.40
N ALA A 71 -12.51 -9.07 -0.64
CA ALA A 71 -11.20 -9.72 -0.68
C ALA A 71 -10.25 -9.24 0.43
N PHE A 72 -10.27 -7.95 0.79
CA PHE A 72 -9.50 -7.46 1.92
C PHE A 72 -9.99 -8.07 3.23
N SER A 73 -11.30 -8.13 3.43
CA SER A 73 -11.91 -8.70 4.64
C SER A 73 -11.65 -10.20 4.79
N ALA A 74 -11.56 -10.92 3.67
CA ALA A 74 -11.21 -12.34 3.64
C ALA A 74 -9.70 -12.62 3.79
N SER A 75 -8.85 -11.60 3.72
CA SER A 75 -7.39 -11.75 3.74
C SER A 75 -6.82 -11.54 5.14
N ARG A 76 -5.81 -12.35 5.51
CA ARG A 76 -5.09 -12.19 6.79
C ARG A 76 -3.96 -11.16 6.73
N ALA A 77 -3.30 -11.04 5.58
CA ALA A 77 -2.24 -10.08 5.33
C ALA A 77 -2.16 -9.76 3.83
N ALA A 78 -1.59 -8.61 3.49
CA ALA A 78 -1.41 -8.19 2.10
C ALA A 78 0.04 -7.81 1.75
N LEU A 79 0.43 -8.09 0.50
CA LEU A 79 1.58 -7.44 -0.13
C LEU A 79 1.07 -6.35 -1.05
N CYS A 80 1.62 -5.15 -0.95
CA CYS A 80 1.25 -4.03 -1.78
C CYS A 80 2.45 -3.18 -2.18
N THR A 81 2.27 -2.42 -3.24
CA THR A 81 3.20 -1.36 -3.60
C THR A 81 2.87 -0.06 -2.86
N SER A 82 3.82 0.87 -2.75
CA SER A 82 3.75 2.06 -1.88
C SER A 82 2.74 3.15 -2.32
N GLY A 83 1.88 2.88 -3.30
CA GLY A 83 0.88 3.82 -3.80
C GLY A 83 -0.43 3.81 -3.00
N THR A 84 -1.54 4.19 -3.63
CA THR A 84 -2.89 4.22 -3.01
C THR A 84 -3.30 2.91 -2.33
N ALA A 85 -2.77 1.78 -2.80
CA ALA A 85 -3.03 0.46 -2.24
C ALA A 85 -2.69 0.36 -0.75
N VAL A 86 -1.54 0.90 -0.29
CA VAL A 86 -1.19 0.82 1.14
C VAL A 86 -2.20 1.58 2.00
N MET A 87 -2.69 2.71 1.49
CA MET A 87 -3.65 3.54 2.20
C MET A 87 -5.01 2.85 2.31
N GLU A 88 -5.48 2.24 1.21
CA GLU A 88 -6.72 1.46 1.21
C GLU A 88 -6.65 0.27 2.16
N LEU A 89 -5.54 -0.48 2.16
CA LEU A 89 -5.33 -1.61 3.06
C LEU A 89 -5.29 -1.16 4.52
N THR A 90 -4.60 -0.05 4.80
CA THR A 90 -4.54 0.55 6.13
C THR A 90 -5.94 0.95 6.60
N LEU A 91 -6.71 1.66 5.78
CA LEU A 91 -8.08 2.06 6.12
C LEU A 91 -9.03 0.86 6.27
N ALA A 92 -8.80 -0.22 5.52
CA ALA A 92 -9.49 -1.50 5.66
C ALA A 92 -9.02 -2.32 6.87
N LYS A 93 -8.05 -1.82 7.66
CA LYS A 93 -7.43 -2.50 8.80
C LYS A 93 -6.84 -3.88 8.43
N LEU A 94 -6.38 -4.03 7.19
CA LEU A 94 -5.70 -5.23 6.72
C LEU A 94 -4.17 -5.04 6.87
N PRO A 95 -3.52 -5.80 7.77
CA PRO A 95 -2.07 -5.75 7.90
C PRO A 95 -1.37 -6.01 6.57
N CYS A 96 -0.33 -5.25 6.28
CA CYS A 96 0.34 -5.36 5.01
C CYS A 96 1.85 -5.16 5.11
N VAL A 97 2.54 -5.56 4.04
CA VAL A 97 3.95 -5.24 3.83
C VAL A 97 4.03 -4.44 2.53
N VAL A 98 4.70 -3.29 2.60
CA VAL A 98 4.93 -2.42 1.46
C VAL A 98 6.22 -2.83 0.78
N ALA A 99 6.15 -2.95 -0.53
CA ALA A 99 7.27 -3.33 -1.37
C ALA A 99 7.40 -2.37 -2.53
N TYR A 100 8.61 -1.89 -2.80
CA TYR A 100 8.82 -1.07 -3.99
C TYR A 100 10.22 -1.27 -4.55
N GLN A 101 10.30 -1.60 -5.83
CA GLN A 101 11.56 -1.68 -6.56
C GLN A 101 11.61 -0.57 -7.61
N ALA A 102 12.40 0.46 -7.32
CA ALA A 102 12.65 1.56 -8.25
C ALA A 102 13.67 1.17 -9.33
N HIS A 103 13.80 2.00 -10.36
CA HIS A 103 14.96 1.93 -11.26
C HIS A 103 16.20 2.40 -10.49
N PHE A 104 17.37 1.83 -10.80
CA PHE A 104 18.66 2.16 -10.16
C PHE A 104 18.94 3.68 -10.07
N ILE A 105 18.63 4.43 -11.13
CA ILE A 105 18.83 5.89 -11.17
C ILE A 105 17.91 6.60 -10.15
N THR A 106 16.67 6.14 -10.03
CA THR A 106 15.69 6.65 -9.06
C THR A 106 16.12 6.34 -7.62
N GLU A 107 16.68 5.15 -7.37
CA GLU A 107 17.24 4.76 -6.07
C GLU A 107 18.39 5.71 -5.67
N CYS A 108 19.33 5.98 -6.57
CA CYS A 108 20.44 6.91 -6.32
C CYS A 108 19.96 8.34 -5.99
N LEU A 109 18.92 8.83 -6.67
CA LEU A 109 18.39 10.18 -6.43
C LEU A 109 17.70 10.30 -5.06
N ILE A 110 16.97 9.25 -4.64
CA ILE A 110 16.30 9.21 -3.34
C ILE A 110 17.34 9.14 -2.21
N HIS A 111 18.40 8.34 -2.35
CA HIS A 111 19.48 8.30 -1.36
C HIS A 111 20.23 9.62 -1.20
N LEU A 112 20.28 10.45 -2.26
CA LEU A 112 20.86 11.78 -2.19
C LEU A 112 20.00 12.75 -1.35
N ARG A 113 18.69 12.47 -1.23
CA ARG A 113 17.74 13.23 -0.41
C ARG A 113 17.64 12.59 0.99
N LYS A 114 18.66 12.81 1.84
CA LYS A 114 18.80 12.29 3.22
C LYS A 114 17.65 12.56 4.23
N LYS A 115 16.53 13.16 3.82
CA LYS A 115 15.45 13.63 4.72
C LYS A 115 14.20 12.74 4.76
N ILE A 116 14.10 11.68 3.97
CA ILE A 116 12.89 10.85 3.90
C ILE A 116 13.10 9.55 4.69
N ASN A 117 12.49 9.46 5.87
CA ASN A 117 12.58 8.27 6.75
C ASN A 117 11.64 7.14 6.32
N PHE A 118 10.55 7.46 5.63
CA PHE A 118 9.49 6.52 5.24
C PHE A 118 8.97 6.84 3.83
N ILE A 119 8.56 5.81 3.08
CA ILE A 119 7.98 5.98 1.73
C ILE A 119 6.47 5.78 1.75
N SER A 120 5.96 4.89 2.58
CA SER A 120 4.52 4.66 2.65
C SER A 120 3.82 5.78 3.38
N LEU A 121 2.66 6.19 2.86
CA LEU A 121 1.90 7.31 3.40
C LEU A 121 1.45 7.10 4.86
N PRO A 122 1.02 5.91 5.31
CA PRO A 122 0.73 5.65 6.72
C PRO A 122 1.92 5.91 7.64
N ASN A 123 3.12 5.46 7.25
CA ASN A 123 4.33 5.67 8.05
C ASN A 123 4.76 7.14 8.05
N ILE A 124 4.60 7.85 6.93
CA ILE A 124 4.87 9.29 6.85
C ILE A 124 3.89 10.06 7.76
N LEU A 125 2.60 9.74 7.71
CA LEU A 125 1.56 10.41 8.51
C LEU A 125 1.79 10.25 10.01
N LEU A 126 2.21 9.06 10.45
CA LEU A 126 2.48 8.78 11.86
C LEU A 126 3.95 9.03 12.26
N ASN A 127 4.81 9.38 11.29
CA ASN A 127 6.26 9.45 11.45
C ASN A 127 6.84 8.24 12.21
N SER A 128 6.35 7.03 11.87
CA SER A 128 6.65 5.79 12.59
C SER A 128 6.62 4.58 11.64
N PRO A 129 7.49 3.56 11.81
CA PRO A 129 7.53 2.37 10.97
C PRO A 129 6.41 1.37 11.28
N VAL A 130 5.14 1.81 11.20
CA VAL A 130 3.98 0.99 11.55
C VAL A 130 3.72 -0.12 10.53
N VAL A 131 3.86 0.20 9.24
CA VAL A 131 3.79 -0.76 8.13
C VAL A 131 5.21 -1.16 7.71
N PRO A 132 5.57 -2.45 7.72
CA PRO A 132 6.88 -2.88 7.25
C PRO A 132 7.13 -2.51 5.79
N GLU A 133 8.24 -1.83 5.52
CA GLU A 133 8.68 -1.45 4.17
C GLU A 133 9.89 -2.27 3.73
N VAL A 134 9.84 -2.82 2.51
CA VAL A 134 10.96 -3.52 1.86
C VAL A 134 11.22 -2.85 0.51
N LEU A 135 12.27 -2.03 0.47
CA LEU A 135 12.45 -1.03 -0.57
C LEU A 135 13.72 -1.25 -1.39
N PHE A 136 13.68 -0.82 -2.65
CA PHE A 136 14.79 -0.75 -3.58
C PHE A 136 15.57 -2.07 -3.70
N ARG A 137 16.91 -2.05 -3.55
CA ARG A 137 17.73 -3.28 -3.57
C ARG A 137 17.33 -4.30 -2.51
N ALA A 138 16.77 -3.87 -1.39
CA ALA A 138 16.31 -4.78 -0.35
C ALA A 138 14.99 -5.48 -0.73
N CYS A 139 14.27 -5.00 -1.75
CA CYS A 139 13.03 -5.57 -2.29
C CYS A 139 13.30 -6.88 -3.04
N THR A 140 13.68 -7.90 -2.29
CA THR A 140 13.89 -9.28 -2.76
C THR A 140 12.78 -10.18 -2.25
N ALA A 141 12.49 -11.26 -2.98
CA ALA A 141 11.48 -12.25 -2.60
C ALA A 141 11.74 -12.84 -1.20
N LYS A 142 13.00 -13.05 -0.82
CA LYS A 142 13.39 -13.54 0.51
C LYS A 142 13.02 -12.55 1.61
N ASN A 143 13.39 -11.28 1.46
CA ASN A 143 13.10 -10.26 2.47
C ASN A 143 11.60 -10.01 2.61
N LEU A 144 10.86 -10.01 1.50
CA LEU A 144 9.40 -9.91 1.51
C LEU A 144 8.76 -11.11 2.20
N ALA A 145 9.21 -12.33 1.92
CA ALA A 145 8.73 -13.53 2.60
C ALA A 145 8.95 -13.44 4.11
N THR A 146 10.15 -13.05 4.57
CA THR A 146 10.44 -12.89 6.00
C THR A 146 9.49 -11.88 6.66
N LYS A 147 9.29 -10.70 6.07
CA LYS A 147 8.40 -9.67 6.63
C LYS A 147 6.94 -10.11 6.61
N LEU A 148 6.49 -10.69 5.49
CA LEU A 148 5.12 -11.16 5.34
C LEU A 148 4.81 -12.31 6.31
N SER A 149 5.72 -13.27 6.47
CA SER A 149 5.60 -14.35 7.45
C SER A 149 5.39 -13.80 8.86
N LYS A 150 6.18 -12.80 9.26
CA LYS A 150 6.01 -12.13 10.56
C LYS A 150 4.64 -11.47 10.68
N VAL A 151 4.15 -10.79 9.64
CA VAL A 151 2.81 -10.15 9.66
C VAL A 151 1.68 -11.20 9.75
N ILE A 152 1.84 -12.37 9.11
CA ILE A 152 0.84 -13.45 9.15
C ILE A 152 0.83 -14.15 10.53
N SER A 153 2.00 -14.47 11.08
CA SER A 153 2.12 -15.33 12.28
C SER A 153 2.18 -14.60 13.61
N ASN A 154 2.55 -13.31 13.62
CA ASN A 154 2.70 -12.55 14.86
C ASN A 154 1.47 -11.65 15.09
N ASP A 155 0.71 -11.97 16.13
CA ASP A 155 -0.52 -11.26 16.48
C ASP A 155 -0.26 -9.84 16.95
N ASP A 156 0.82 -9.58 17.70
CA ASP A 156 1.18 -8.23 18.17
C ASP A 156 1.51 -7.30 16.99
N VAL A 157 2.24 -7.80 15.99
CA VAL A 157 2.60 -7.03 14.78
C VAL A 157 1.35 -6.67 13.97
N ARG A 158 0.39 -7.59 13.90
CA ARG A 158 -0.90 -7.32 13.25
C ARG A 158 -1.70 -6.31 14.05
N GLN A 159 -1.82 -6.50 15.36
CA GLN A 159 -2.60 -5.65 16.23
C GLN A 159 -2.07 -4.21 16.21
N MET A 160 -0.75 -4.05 16.27
CA MET A 160 -0.09 -2.75 16.13
C MET A 160 -0.44 -2.05 14.81
N GLN A 161 -0.48 -2.77 13.68
CA GLN A 161 -0.91 -2.20 12.40
C GLN A 161 -2.39 -1.80 12.39
N VAL A 162 -3.26 -2.60 13.00
CA VAL A 162 -4.71 -2.33 13.11
C VAL A 162 -4.98 -1.11 13.99
N GLU A 163 -4.25 -0.95 15.08
CA GLU A 163 -4.34 0.22 15.97
C GLU A 163 -3.80 1.48 15.28
N SER A 164 -2.66 1.34 14.61
CA SER A 164 -2.06 2.42 13.82
C SER A 164 -2.99 2.87 12.69
N ALA A 165 -3.74 1.96 12.07
CA ALA A 165 -4.78 2.32 11.10
C ALA A 165 -5.86 3.23 11.71
N GLY A 166 -6.24 3.00 12.96
CA GLY A 166 -7.15 3.89 13.70
C GLY A 166 -6.54 5.29 13.90
N GLN A 167 -5.26 5.37 14.24
CA GLN A 167 -4.54 6.65 14.38
C GLN A 167 -4.44 7.40 13.04
N VAL A 168 -4.09 6.68 11.95
CA VAL A 168 -4.08 7.24 10.59
C VAL A 168 -5.45 7.82 10.25
N PHE A 169 -6.54 7.09 10.53
CA PHE A 169 -7.88 7.60 10.28
C PHE A 169 -8.17 8.90 11.04
N GLN A 170 -7.77 9.00 12.33
CA GLN A 170 -7.96 10.23 13.10
C GLN A 170 -7.19 11.42 12.50
N VAL A 171 -5.94 11.20 12.07
CA VAL A 171 -5.14 12.24 11.41
C VAL A 171 -5.82 12.76 10.14
N LEU A 172 -6.47 11.88 9.37
CA LEU A 172 -7.21 12.27 8.17
C LEU A 172 -8.56 12.92 8.45
N TYR A 173 -9.28 12.44 9.47
CA TYR A 173 -10.67 12.78 9.70
C TYR A 173 -10.84 14.26 10.09
N GLU A 174 -9.97 14.78 10.95
CA GLU A 174 -10.05 16.17 11.44
C GLU A 174 -9.99 17.22 10.31
N PRO A 175 -9.03 17.17 9.38
CA PRO A 175 -9.03 18.02 8.18
C PRO A 175 -10.29 17.86 7.32
N ILE A 176 -10.69 16.62 7.00
CA ILE A 176 -11.84 16.34 6.14
C ILE A 176 -13.12 16.91 6.76
N LYS A 177 -13.34 16.69 8.06
CA LYS A 177 -14.51 17.19 8.78
C LYS A 177 -14.59 18.71 8.78
N LYS A 178 -13.46 19.38 9.01
CA LYS A 178 -13.42 20.86 9.12
C LYS A 178 -13.58 21.57 7.79
N ARG A 179 -13.19 20.96 6.66
CA ARG A 179 -13.08 21.66 5.37
C ARG A 179 -13.51 20.86 4.14
N GLY A 180 -14.23 19.75 4.31
CA GLY A 180 -14.58 18.82 3.23
C GLY A 180 -15.21 19.47 1.99
N ALA A 181 -16.08 20.47 2.15
CA ALA A 181 -16.66 21.22 1.02
C ALA A 181 -15.66 22.21 0.38
N LEU A 182 -14.85 22.90 1.20
CA LEU A 182 -13.83 23.86 0.76
C LEU A 182 -12.67 23.20 0.01
N PHE A 183 -12.31 21.95 0.34
CA PHE A 183 -11.25 21.20 -0.35
C PHE A 183 -11.60 20.90 -1.81
N VAL A 184 -12.87 20.57 -2.07
CA VAL A 184 -13.38 20.26 -3.42
C VAL A 184 -13.40 21.53 -4.27
N GLU A 185 -13.80 22.67 -3.68
CA GLU A 185 -13.81 23.98 -4.33
C GLU A 185 -12.40 24.56 -4.57
N GLU A 186 -11.50 24.56 -3.57
CA GLU A 186 -10.14 25.12 -3.70
C GLU A 186 -9.28 24.40 -4.75
N LEU A 187 -9.52 23.11 -4.96
CA LEU A 187 -8.75 22.29 -5.91
C LEU A 187 -9.41 22.19 -7.29
N GLY A 188 -10.62 22.73 -7.47
CA GLY A 188 -11.39 22.59 -8.70
C GLY A 188 -11.68 21.13 -9.09
N LEU A 189 -11.68 20.21 -8.12
CA LEU A 189 -11.91 18.78 -8.33
C LEU A 189 -13.38 18.47 -8.11
N SER A 190 -13.98 17.58 -8.91
CA SER A 190 -15.33 17.10 -8.59
C SER A 190 -15.28 16.15 -7.38
N SER A 191 -16.30 16.20 -6.52
CA SER A 191 -16.39 15.46 -5.25
C SER A 191 -16.27 13.94 -5.38
N ASN A 192 -16.31 13.39 -6.60
CA ASN A 192 -16.33 11.95 -6.89
C ASN A 192 -14.95 11.36 -7.20
N VAL A 193 -13.84 12.12 -7.11
CA VAL A 193 -12.51 11.69 -7.64
C VAL A 193 -11.36 11.93 -6.65
N LEU A 194 -11.56 11.70 -5.36
CA LEU A 194 -10.46 11.75 -4.38
C LEU A 194 -10.07 10.34 -3.93
N SER A 195 -8.90 9.90 -4.37
CA SER A 195 -8.32 8.64 -3.89
C SER A 195 -7.84 8.78 -2.43
N PRO A 196 -7.78 7.69 -1.64
CA PRO A 196 -7.30 7.74 -0.26
C PRO A 196 -5.92 8.40 -0.09
N SER A 197 -5.01 8.21 -1.05
CA SER A 197 -3.69 8.85 -1.04
C SER A 197 -3.75 10.34 -1.34
N MET A 198 -4.69 10.82 -2.17
CA MET A 198 -4.91 12.25 -2.38
C MET A 198 -5.42 12.93 -1.12
N ILE A 199 -6.40 12.34 -0.44
CA ILE A 199 -6.92 12.84 0.84
C ILE A 199 -5.80 12.97 1.88
N ALA A 200 -4.95 11.95 1.96
CA ALA A 200 -3.82 11.94 2.87
C ALA A 200 -2.70 12.93 2.47
N ALA A 201 -2.38 13.06 1.18
CA ALA A 201 -1.40 14.04 0.70
C ALA A 201 -1.85 15.48 1.00
N LEU A 202 -3.13 15.79 0.77
CA LEU A 202 -3.72 17.07 1.15
C LEU A 202 -3.59 17.27 2.67
N THR A 203 -3.98 16.29 3.46
CA THR A 203 -3.84 16.35 4.93
C THR A 203 -2.41 16.76 5.34
N VAL A 204 -1.38 16.14 4.78
CA VAL A 204 0.03 16.48 5.07
C VAL A 204 0.37 17.92 4.67
N LEU A 205 0.11 18.30 3.42
CA LEU A 205 0.48 19.61 2.86
C LEU A 205 -0.15 20.77 3.65
N TYR A 206 -1.39 20.59 4.09
CA TYR A 206 -2.10 21.63 4.84
C TYR A 206 -1.68 21.68 6.32
N THR A 207 -1.37 20.54 6.94
CA THR A 207 -0.87 20.51 8.32
C THR A 207 0.50 21.22 8.41
N ASP A 208 1.38 21.01 7.44
CA ASP A 208 2.71 21.64 7.38
C ASP A 208 2.64 23.16 7.08
N LYS A 209 1.75 23.59 6.17
CA LYS A 209 1.51 25.02 5.92
C LYS A 209 1.02 25.77 7.16
N HIS A 210 0.16 25.15 7.97
CA HIS A 210 -0.36 25.80 9.18
C HIS A 210 0.60 25.74 10.37
N GLN A 211 1.46 24.72 10.49
CA GLN A 211 2.54 24.74 11.48
C GLN A 211 3.54 25.88 11.20
N ASN A 212 3.90 26.13 9.94
CA ASN A 212 4.80 27.24 9.58
C ASN A 212 4.21 28.66 9.76
N ILE A 213 2.88 28.79 9.87
CA ILE A 213 2.21 30.08 10.17
C ILE A 213 2.17 30.35 11.68
N VAL A 214 2.06 29.32 12.52
CA VAL A 214 2.02 29.46 13.97
C VAL A 214 3.40 29.77 14.58
N TYR A 215 4.50 29.38 13.92
CA TYR A 215 5.87 29.73 14.34
C TYR A 215 6.43 31.01 13.71
N ARG A 216 5.59 31.84 13.09
CA ARG A 216 5.98 33.13 12.48
C ARG A 216 5.39 34.37 13.16
N ASN A 217 4.75 34.22 14.31
CA ASN A 217 4.29 35.33 15.15
C ASN A 217 5.02 35.36 16.48
#